data_AF-A0ABD5WKR2-F1
#
_entry.id   AF-A0ABD5WKR2-F1
#
_cell.length_a   1.000
_cell.length_b   1.000
_cell.length_c   1.000
_cell.angle_alpha   90.00
_cell.angle_beta   90.00
_cell.angle_gamma   90.00
#
_symmetry.space_group_name_H-M   'P 1'
#
loop_
_entity.id
_entity.type
_entity.pdbx_description
1 polymer ?
#
loop_
_entity_poly.entity_id
_entity_poly.type
_entity_poly.pdbx_seq_one_letter_code
_entity_poly.pdbx_strand_id
1 'polypeptide(L)'
;MILFDEASAREVVAALVPGTDEVETFDGKEQSAMKEIGNVMTSSFIDGWANVLDTTIDISPPQFVHDMGRAVAESVVARLGQRQAFAFLFDATLRADDREFDCEIYAIPDESELRAALEDLDPDATAERTTKAGSL
;
A
#
# COMPACT_ATOMS: atom_id res chain seq x y z
N MET A 1 -1.86 -2.29 4.52
CA MET A 1 -0.66 -3.15 4.48
C MET A 1 -0.38 -3.44 3.02
N ILE A 2 0.88 -3.39 2.60
CA ILE A 2 1.27 -3.71 1.22
C ILE A 2 2.17 -4.94 1.28
N LEU A 3 1.83 -5.95 0.49
CA LEU A 3 2.52 -7.22 0.44
C LEU A 3 3.14 -7.41 -0.95
N PHE A 4 4.43 -7.67 -0.97
CA PHE A 4 5.12 -8.11 -2.16
C PHE A 4 5.49 -9.58 -1.98
N ASP A 5 5.38 -10.35 -3.06
CA ASP A 5 6.11 -11.60 -3.10
C ASP A 5 7.61 -11.35 -3.19
N GLU A 6 8.40 -12.38 -2.89
CA GLU A 6 9.85 -12.26 -2.81
C GLU A 6 10.47 -11.83 -4.16
N ALA A 7 9.91 -12.28 -5.29
CA ALA A 7 10.43 -11.94 -6.61
C ALA A 7 10.19 -10.47 -6.94
N SER A 8 8.97 -9.99 -6.72
CA SER A 8 8.57 -8.59 -6.93
C SER A 8 9.34 -7.65 -6.00
N ALA A 9 9.54 -8.03 -4.74
CA ALA A 9 10.34 -7.25 -3.80
C ALA A 9 11.79 -7.08 -4.27
N ARG A 10 12.41 -8.14 -4.81
CA ARG A 10 13.77 -8.07 -5.38
C ARG A 10 13.82 -7.17 -6.60
N GLU A 11 12.85 -7.28 -7.51
CA GLU A 11 12.79 -6.45 -8.71
C GLU A 11 12.59 -4.97 -8.38
N VAL A 12 11.76 -4.65 -7.39
CA VAL A 12 11.59 -3.27 -6.89
C VAL A 12 12.91 -2.72 -6.35
N VAL A 13 13.64 -3.51 -5.56
CA VAL A 13 14.96 -3.10 -5.05
C VAL A 13 15.96 -2.91 -6.19
N ALA A 14 16.03 -3.83 -7.15
CA ALA A 14 16.92 -3.72 -8.31
C ALA A 14 16.61 -2.50 -9.18
N ALA A 15 15.34 -2.07 -9.23
CA ALA A 15 14.93 -0.85 -9.93
C ALA A 15 15.31 0.43 -9.16
N LEU A 16 15.25 0.41 -7.82
CA LEU A 16 15.45 1.60 -6.98
C LEU A 16 16.89 1.80 -6.50
N VAL A 17 17.70 0.74 -6.43
CA VAL A 17 19.06 0.78 -5.92
C VAL A 17 20.06 0.61 -7.08
N PRO A 18 20.76 1.69 -7.50
CA PRO A 18 21.69 1.60 -8.61
C PRO A 18 22.86 0.65 -8.33
N GLY A 19 23.16 -0.21 -9.30
CA GLY A 19 24.27 -1.16 -9.23
C GLY A 19 23.98 -2.43 -8.42
N THR A 20 22.72 -2.68 -8.08
CA THR A 20 22.26 -3.93 -7.46
C THR A 20 21.57 -4.79 -8.52
N ASP A 21 22.30 -5.77 -9.06
CA ASP A 21 21.77 -6.70 -10.08
C ASP A 21 21.15 -7.97 -9.44
N GLU A 22 21.63 -8.37 -8.26
CA GLU A 22 21.09 -9.51 -7.48
C GLU A 22 20.88 -9.10 -6.02
N VAL A 23 19.64 -9.30 -5.53
CA VAL A 23 19.24 -9.00 -4.16
C VAL A 23 19.10 -10.32 -3.39
N GLU A 24 20.12 -10.70 -2.62
CA GLU A 24 20.04 -11.93 -1.80
C GLU A 24 19.32 -11.69 -0.47
N THR A 25 19.57 -10.53 0.15
CA THR A 25 19.01 -10.13 1.44
C THR A 25 18.40 -8.72 1.37
N PHE A 26 17.44 -8.45 2.25
CA PHE A 26 16.84 -7.12 2.43
C PHE A 26 17.41 -6.43 3.66
N ASP A 27 18.72 -6.15 3.64
CA ASP A 27 19.39 -5.36 4.67
C ASP A 27 19.77 -3.97 4.14
N GLY A 28 20.32 -3.10 4.99
CA GLY A 28 20.87 -1.80 4.58
C GLY A 28 20.03 -0.96 3.60
N LYS A 29 20.51 -0.89 2.35
CA LYS A 29 19.92 -0.03 1.31
C LYS A 29 18.66 -0.66 0.71
N GLU A 30 18.66 -1.97 0.57
CA GLU A 30 17.59 -2.79 0.05
C GLU A 30 16.36 -2.67 0.96
N GLN A 31 16.56 -2.77 2.28
CA GLN A 31 15.50 -2.51 3.25
C GLN A 31 14.97 -1.07 3.19
N SER A 32 15.87 -0.11 3.01
CA SER A 32 15.51 1.31 2.94
C SER A 32 14.69 1.62 1.68
N ALA A 33 15.05 1.02 0.55
CA ALA A 33 14.29 1.12 -0.69
C ALA A 33 12.87 0.54 -0.53
N MET A 34 12.73 -0.62 0.11
CA MET A 34 11.42 -1.21 0.40
C MET A 34 10.56 -0.36 1.34
N LYS A 35 11.17 0.30 2.33
CA LYS A 35 10.46 1.25 3.19
C LYS A 35 10.01 2.48 2.42
N GLU A 36 10.86 3.02 1.54
CA GLU A 36 10.56 4.21 0.77
C GLU A 36 9.41 3.97 -0.20
N ILE A 37 9.46 2.90 -0.99
CA ILE A 37 8.36 2.56 -1.91
C ILE A 37 7.07 2.24 -1.15
N GLY A 38 7.19 1.55 -0.01
CA GLY A 38 6.06 1.30 0.90
C GLY A 38 5.43 2.59 1.38
N ASN A 39 6.24 3.60 1.73
CA ASN A 39 5.79 4.90 2.17
C ASN A 39 5.11 5.67 1.02
N VAL A 40 5.74 5.73 -0.16
CA VAL A 40 5.17 6.39 -1.35
C VAL A 40 3.82 5.79 -1.74
N MET A 41 3.72 4.47 -1.82
CA MET A 41 2.47 3.81 -2.18
C MET A 41 1.38 3.99 -1.11
N THR A 42 1.75 3.90 0.18
CA THR A 42 0.79 4.08 1.27
C THR A 42 0.24 5.51 1.26
N SER A 43 1.12 6.52 1.13
CA SER A 43 0.71 7.92 1.02
C SER A 43 -0.18 8.13 -0.19
N SER A 44 0.23 7.66 -1.37
CA SER A 44 -0.56 7.83 -2.61
C SER A 44 -1.95 7.18 -2.51
N PHE A 45 -2.02 5.98 -1.92
CA PHE A 45 -3.28 5.27 -1.74
C PHE A 45 -4.20 6.01 -0.75
N ILE A 46 -3.65 6.46 0.39
CA ILE A 46 -4.42 7.17 1.41
C ILE A 46 -4.83 8.58 0.93
N ASP A 47 -3.98 9.28 0.19
CA ASP A 47 -4.30 10.57 -0.41
C ASP A 47 -5.48 10.46 -1.39
N GLY A 48 -5.53 9.36 -2.16
CA GLY A 48 -6.68 9.05 -3.02
C GLY A 48 -7.99 8.93 -2.23
N TRP A 49 -7.96 8.23 -1.09
CA TRP A 49 -9.12 8.10 -0.19
C TRP A 49 -9.48 9.43 0.45
N ALA A 50 -8.49 10.17 0.97
CA ALA A 50 -8.66 11.47 1.57
C ALA A 50 -9.36 12.45 0.61
N ASN A 51 -8.94 12.47 -0.66
CA ASN A 51 -9.55 13.31 -1.68
C ASN A 51 -10.97 12.89 -2.06
N VAL A 52 -11.27 11.59 -2.06
CA VAL A 52 -12.64 11.09 -2.33
C VAL A 52 -13.56 11.42 -1.16
N LEU A 53 -13.10 11.20 0.07
CA LEU A 53 -13.85 11.42 1.31
C LEU A 53 -13.85 12.89 1.79
N ASP A 54 -13.18 13.79 1.06
CA ASP A 54 -12.96 15.21 1.42
C ASP A 54 -12.49 15.39 2.87
N THR A 55 -11.56 14.54 3.29
CA THR A 55 -11.06 14.46 4.67
C THR A 55 -9.53 14.42 4.71
N THR A 56 -8.96 14.58 5.90
CA THR A 56 -7.53 14.34 6.14
C THR A 56 -7.37 13.02 6.88
N ILE A 57 -6.53 12.14 6.35
CA ILE A 57 -6.21 10.85 6.98
C ILE A 57 -4.74 10.87 7.38
N ASP A 58 -4.48 10.83 8.69
CA ASP A 58 -3.12 10.76 9.20
C ASP A 58 -2.54 9.35 9.01
N ILE A 59 -1.32 9.28 8.44
CA ILE A 59 -0.59 8.03 8.28
C ILE A 59 0.64 7.99 9.18
N SER A 60 0.94 6.78 9.68
CA SER A 60 2.23 6.50 10.32
C SER A 60 3.17 5.83 9.31
N PRO A 61 4.50 6.02 9.44
CA PRO A 61 5.45 5.35 8.57
C PRO A 61 5.26 3.83 8.59
N PRO A 62 5.32 3.16 7.43
CA PRO A 62 5.13 1.72 7.37
C PRO A 62 6.28 1.01 8.09
N GLN A 63 5.95 -0.10 8.75
CA GLN A 63 6.95 -1.02 9.28
C GLN A 63 7.32 -2.03 8.20
N PHE A 64 8.63 -2.25 8.01
CA PHE A 64 9.12 -3.31 7.13
C PHE A 64 9.17 -4.62 7.90
N VAL A 65 8.54 -5.65 7.33
CA VAL A 65 8.58 -7.02 7.83
C VAL A 65 8.96 -7.91 6.67
N HIS A 66 10.01 -8.71 6.84
CA HIS A 66 10.42 -9.76 5.91
C HIS A 66 10.38 -11.07 6.69
N ASP A 67 9.38 -11.89 6.40
CA ASP A 67 9.15 -13.15 7.07
C ASP A 67 8.45 -14.11 6.11
N MET A 68 8.36 -15.38 6.47
CA MET A 68 7.59 -16.36 5.70
C MET A 68 6.14 -15.90 5.57
N GLY A 69 5.55 -16.03 4.38
CA GLY A 69 4.19 -15.54 4.09
C GLY A 69 3.11 -16.01 5.09
N ARG A 70 3.34 -17.13 5.79
CA ARG A 70 2.48 -17.60 6.90
C ARG A 70 2.45 -16.63 8.09
N ALA A 71 3.59 -16.10 8.53
CA ALA A 71 3.65 -15.17 9.66
C ALA A 71 2.95 -13.84 9.32
N VAL A 72 3.09 -13.40 8.07
CA VAL A 72 2.36 -12.24 7.55
C VAL A 72 0.85 -12.51 7.53
N ALA A 73 0.41 -13.65 7.02
CA ALA A 73 -1.00 -14.03 7.01
C ALA A 73 -1.59 -14.11 8.42
N GLU A 74 -0.86 -14.68 9.38
CA GLU A 74 -1.28 -14.72 10.79
C GLU A 74 -1.45 -13.31 11.38
N SER A 75 -0.60 -12.35 11.00
CA SER A 75 -0.74 -10.95 11.42
C SER A 75 -2.00 -10.28 10.85
N VAL A 76 -2.36 -10.58 9.60
CA VAL A 76 -3.59 -10.09 8.96
C VAL A 76 -4.81 -10.69 9.65
N VAL A 77 -4.83 -12.01 9.82
CA VAL A 77 -5.93 -12.73 10.48
C VAL A 77 -6.11 -12.23 11.92
N ALA A 78 -5.02 -12.00 12.65
CA ALA A 78 -5.09 -11.45 14.01
C ALA A 78 -5.74 -10.06 14.04
N ARG A 79 -5.51 -9.20 13.04
CA ARG A 79 -6.16 -7.88 12.93
C ARG A 79 -7.65 -8.00 12.58
N LEU A 80 -8.00 -8.84 11.62
CA LEU A 80 -9.39 -9.05 11.21
C LEU A 80 -10.24 -9.68 12.32
N GLY A 81 -9.69 -10.69 13.01
CA GLY A 81 -10.39 -11.44 14.06
C GLY A 81 -10.73 -10.61 15.31
N GLN A 82 -10.16 -9.41 15.47
CA GLN A 82 -10.35 -8.61 16.68
C GLN A 82 -11.66 -7.84 16.70
N ARG A 83 -12.23 -7.42 15.54
CA ARG A 83 -13.53 -6.68 15.46
C ARG A 83 -13.95 -6.18 14.07
N GLN A 84 -13.28 -6.55 12.98
CA GLN A 84 -13.60 -5.98 11.66
C GLN A 84 -14.45 -6.92 10.81
N ALA A 85 -15.55 -6.39 10.27
CA ALA A 85 -16.44 -7.13 9.38
C ALA A 85 -15.98 -7.11 7.92
N PHE A 86 -15.18 -6.12 7.51
CA PHE A 86 -14.81 -5.90 6.12
C PHE A 86 -13.31 -5.62 5.98
N ALA A 87 -12.73 -6.19 4.92
CA ALA A 87 -11.39 -5.88 4.45
C ALA A 87 -11.45 -5.68 2.94
N PHE A 88 -10.68 -4.71 2.44
CA PHE A 88 -10.48 -4.52 1.02
C PHE A 88 -9.12 -5.08 0.64
N LEU A 89 -9.12 -5.92 -0.39
CA LEU A 89 -7.92 -6.45 -1.02
C LEU A 89 -7.85 -5.88 -2.43
N PHE A 90 -6.70 -5.33 -2.78
CA PHE A 90 -6.41 -4.83 -4.12
C PHE A 90 -5.19 -5.55 -4.65
N ASP A 91 -5.36 -6.22 -5.78
CA ASP A 91 -4.23 -6.66 -6.60
C ASP A 91 -3.75 -5.43 -7.40
N ALA A 92 -2.48 -5.08 -7.23
CA ALA A 92 -1.88 -3.91 -7.83
C ALA A 92 -0.61 -4.31 -8.59
N THR A 93 -0.49 -3.80 -9.81
CA THR A 93 0.74 -3.91 -10.59
C THR A 93 1.38 -2.54 -10.67
N LEU A 94 2.60 -2.43 -10.15
CA LEU A 94 3.44 -1.25 -10.31
C LEU A 94 4.21 -1.38 -11.61
N ARG A 95 4.29 -0.27 -12.35
CA ARG A 95 5.05 -0.18 -13.60
C ARG A 95 6.08 0.92 -13.50
N ALA A 96 7.34 0.60 -13.77
CA ALA A 96 8.43 1.56 -13.84
C ALA A 96 9.31 1.23 -15.06
N ASP A 97 9.36 2.15 -16.02
CA ASP A 97 9.99 1.93 -17.33
C ASP A 97 9.51 0.62 -17.99
N ASP A 98 10.42 -0.32 -18.26
CA ASP A 98 10.14 -1.63 -18.85
C ASP A 98 9.94 -2.74 -17.81
N ARG A 99 9.76 -2.39 -16.52
CA ARG A 99 9.59 -3.33 -15.41
C ARG A 99 8.18 -3.28 -14.85
N GLU A 100 7.66 -4.45 -14.50
CA GLU A 100 6.39 -4.63 -13.79
C GLU A 100 6.62 -5.42 -12.51
N PHE A 101 5.94 -5.02 -11.44
CA PHE A 101 6.03 -5.66 -10.13
C PHE A 101 4.63 -5.79 -9.54
N ASP A 102 4.29 -6.97 -9.05
CA ASP A 102 2.98 -7.22 -8.45
C ASP A 102 3.03 -7.06 -6.94
N CYS A 103 1.96 -6.49 -6.39
CA CYS A 103 1.76 -6.40 -4.95
C CYS A 103 0.28 -6.46 -4.61
N GLU A 104 0.00 -6.83 -3.37
CA GLU A 104 -1.34 -6.83 -2.79
C GLU A 104 -1.44 -5.72 -1.76
N ILE A 105 -2.51 -4.92 -1.82
CA ILE A 105 -2.82 -3.91 -0.82
C ILE A 105 -4.01 -4.39 0.00
N TYR A 106 -3.80 -4.54 1.32
CA TYR A 106 -4.82 -4.88 2.29
C TYR A 106 -5.21 -3.63 3.08
N ALA A 107 -6.43 -3.15 2.90
CA ALA A 107 -7.01 -2.06 3.67
C ALA A 107 -8.07 -2.62 4.63
N ILE A 108 -7.89 -2.33 5.93
CA ILE A 108 -8.62 -2.92 7.04
C ILE A 108 -9.15 -1.76 7.91
N PRO A 109 -10.17 -1.00 7.42
CA PRO A 109 -10.66 0.20 8.10
C PRO A 109 -11.65 -0.13 9.22
N ASP A 110 -11.74 0.73 10.24
CA ASP A 110 -12.81 0.60 11.22
C ASP A 110 -14.18 0.72 10.53
N GLU A 111 -15.08 -0.22 10.81
CA GLU A 111 -16.39 -0.28 10.13
C GLU A 111 -17.24 0.96 10.42
N SER A 112 -17.21 1.45 11.67
CA SER A 112 -18.07 2.56 12.08
C SER A 112 -17.59 3.86 11.44
N GLU A 113 -16.27 4.07 11.42
CA GLU A 113 -15.66 5.25 10.80
C GLU A 113 -15.85 5.23 9.28
N LEU A 114 -15.64 4.08 8.63
CA LEU A 114 -15.87 3.95 7.19
C LEU A 114 -17.33 4.21 6.82
N ARG A 115 -18.28 3.64 7.59
CA ARG A 115 -19.71 3.85 7.34
C ARG A 115 -20.07 5.32 7.42
N ALA A 116 -19.62 6.02 8.46
CA ALA A 116 -19.86 7.45 8.61
C ALA A 116 -19.29 8.25 7.43
N ALA A 117 -18.06 7.95 7.00
CA ALA A 117 -17.43 8.63 5.87
C ALA A 117 -18.16 8.38 4.52
N LEU A 118 -18.74 7.20 4.33
CA LEU A 118 -19.51 6.88 3.12
C LEU A 118 -20.91 7.49 3.11
N GLU A 119 -21.54 7.66 4.27
CA GLU A 119 -22.86 8.31 4.39
C GLU A 119 -22.81 9.81 4.06
N ASP A 120 -21.68 10.46 4.33
CA ASP A 120 -21.43 11.87 4.00
C ASP A 120 -21.01 12.07 2.52
N LEU A 121 -20.76 10.99 1.78
CA LEU A 121 -20.32 11.05 0.39
C LEU A 121 -21.50 11.30 -0.55
N ASP A 122 -21.42 12.36 -1.36
CA ASP A 122 -22.30 12.53 -2.51
C ASP A 122 -21.79 11.67 -3.69
N PRO A 123 -22.53 10.60 -4.10
CA PRO A 123 -22.09 9.70 -5.16
C PRO A 123 -21.99 10.38 -6.54
N ASP A 124 -22.66 11.51 -6.74
CA ASP A 124 -22.64 12.23 -8.02
C ASP A 124 -21.48 13.26 -8.08
N ALA A 125 -20.91 13.65 -6.93
CA ALA A 125 -19.81 14.61 -6.84
C ALA A 125 -18.42 14.02 -7.15
N THR A 126 -18.31 12.68 -7.26
CA THR A 126 -17.03 11.99 -7.51
C THR A 126 -16.68 11.89 -9.00
N ALA A 127 -17.65 12.04 -9.91
CA ALA A 127 -17.44 11.91 -11.36
C ALA A 127 -16.67 13.09 -11.99
N GLU A 128 -16.63 14.26 -11.35
CA GLU A 128 -15.97 15.47 -11.86
C GLU A 128 -14.60 15.75 -11.23
N ARG A 129 -14.19 14.97 -10.22
CA ARG A 129 -12.92 15.20 -9.51
C ARG A 129 -11.76 14.62 -10.32
N THR A 130 -11.13 15.46 -11.13
CA THR A 130 -9.86 15.14 -11.81
C THR A 130 -8.77 15.07 -10.76
N THR A 131 -8.14 13.91 -10.59
CA THR A 131 -7.02 13.73 -9.68
C THR A 131 -5.88 14.66 -10.10
N LYS A 132 -5.57 15.64 -9.25
CA LYS A 132 -4.36 16.46 -9.39
C LYS A 132 -3.17 15.69 -8.81
N ALA A 133 -2.89 14.51 -9.33
CA ALA A 133 -1.59 13.90 -9.09
C ALA A 133 -0.56 14.76 -9.85
N GLY A 134 0.30 15.45 -9.11
CA GLY A 134 1.35 16.28 -9.70
C GLY A 134 2.17 15.47 -10.69
N SER A 135 2.49 16.08 -11.84
CA SER A 135 3.50 15.53 -12.75
C SER A 135 4.76 15.23 -11.94
N LEU A 136 5.22 13.98 -12.03
CA LEU A 136 6.55 13.55 -11.61
C LEU A 136 7.62 14.48 -12.20
#